data_AF-A0A955K5H0-F1
#
_entry.id   AF-A0A955K5H0-F1
#
_cell.length_a   1.000
_cell.length_b   1.000
_cell.length_c   1.000
_cell.angle_alpha   90.00
_cell.angle_beta   90.00
_cell.angle_gamma   90.00
#
_symmetry.space_group_name_H-M   'P 1'
#
loop_
_entity.id
_entity.type
_entity.pdbx_description
1 polymer ?
#
loop_
_entity_poly.entity_id
_entity_poly.type
_entity_poly.pdbx_seq_one_letter_code
_entity_poly.pdbx_strand_id
1 'polypeptide(L)'
;MSVALESKPQSAIASQENYDYEARRYNDVTTWLAEVLDGSMRTAFEYRYQDGELYADCGSPLAPIFDQSIEQAKDLPTYELRRRQIEKAEYEDMISMAKGEAPNTMVVVSDFPPELMEATDDVGGYNVSRKQTMLRVVTRRPDGTIGMTSQSLDGSNRWALEEVCRAVGYEPMKGELLGQRIQLELDMVNQEFLIDRLTDVYDRSMGILFGSRWHAGVRSADSVGSHTNTYDFVCQQKDLLTAYLAKSDSFTGGWLDYGLAAAMRDRFSNNNNTLNVVIQPLHTGVVSYAMAVHEMELAAEQASVKGDVFSGCGASIGLATAENQYRQLGFGNISQESGPSDKFGPLKFKCKNGHWNQRPRNKLITSCKVHSCKNSVAC
;
A
#
# COMPACT_ATOMS: atom_id res chain seq x y z
N MET A 1 29.50 44.37 -24.59
CA MET A 1 28.39 43.52 -24.11
C MET A 1 29.02 42.26 -23.53
N SER A 2 29.12 42.21 -22.20
CA SER A 2 29.73 41.08 -21.47
C SER A 2 28.65 40.02 -21.28
N VAL A 3 28.88 38.81 -21.79
CA VAL A 3 27.98 37.68 -21.64
C VAL A 3 28.23 37.11 -20.24
N ALA A 4 27.26 37.27 -19.35
CA ALA A 4 27.25 36.62 -18.05
C ALA A 4 27.10 35.11 -18.27
N LEU A 5 28.13 34.35 -17.89
CA LEU A 5 28.05 32.90 -17.74
C LEU A 5 27.20 32.63 -16.50
N GLU A 6 25.95 32.21 -16.72
CA GLU A 6 25.10 31.64 -15.68
C GLU A 6 25.77 30.37 -15.14
N SER A 7 26.30 30.46 -13.93
CA SER A 7 26.75 29.31 -13.15
C SER A 7 25.53 28.43 -12.86
N LYS A 8 25.48 27.24 -13.47
CA LYS A 8 24.55 26.19 -13.04
C LYS A 8 24.73 25.94 -11.55
N PRO A 9 23.65 25.78 -10.76
CA PRO A 9 23.75 25.58 -9.33
C PRO A 9 24.51 24.27 -9.05
N GLN A 10 25.65 24.41 -8.37
CA GLN A 10 26.53 23.33 -7.89
C GLN A 10 25.92 22.54 -6.71
N SER A 11 24.66 22.78 -6.33
CA SER A 11 24.04 22.24 -5.12
C SER A 11 23.51 20.80 -5.26
N ALA A 12 23.41 20.24 -6.47
CA ALA A 12 22.86 18.89 -6.66
C ALA A 12 23.89 17.75 -6.46
N ILE A 13 25.18 18.06 -6.31
CA ILE A 13 26.24 17.04 -6.21
C ILE A 13 26.52 16.65 -4.75
N ALA A 14 26.20 17.50 -3.77
CA ALA A 14 26.49 17.26 -2.36
C ALA A 14 25.52 16.28 -1.65
N SER A 15 24.39 15.92 -2.26
CA SER A 15 23.39 15.04 -1.61
C SER A 15 23.56 13.54 -1.87
N GLN A 16 24.43 13.14 -2.81
CA GLN A 16 24.71 11.72 -3.07
C GLN A 16 25.63 11.08 -2.01
N GLU A 17 26.41 11.86 -1.25
CA GLU A 17 27.37 11.33 -0.27
C GLU A 17 26.72 10.68 0.96
N ASN A 18 25.42 10.86 1.19
CA ASN A 18 24.70 10.33 2.35
C ASN A 18 23.63 9.28 2.00
N TYR A 19 23.56 8.81 0.76
CA TYR A 19 22.59 7.78 0.37
C TYR A 19 23.04 6.39 0.80
N ASP A 20 22.32 5.78 1.73
CA ASP A 20 22.53 4.40 2.18
C ASP A 20 21.60 3.45 1.40
N TYR A 21 22.17 2.86 0.35
CA TYR A 21 21.47 1.90 -0.52
C TYR A 21 21.00 0.65 0.24
N GLU A 22 21.81 0.14 1.17
CA GLU A 22 21.48 -1.06 1.93
C GLU A 22 20.34 -0.80 2.92
N ALA A 23 20.37 0.35 3.60
CA ALA A 23 19.26 0.78 4.45
C ALA A 23 17.98 0.96 3.65
N ARG A 24 18.05 1.56 2.46
CA ARG A 24 16.88 1.70 1.58
C ARG A 24 16.29 0.33 1.23
N ARG A 25 17.14 -0.58 0.79
CA ARG A 25 16.74 -1.92 0.38
C ARG A 25 16.15 -2.73 1.53
N TYR A 26 16.75 -2.64 2.71
CA TYR A 26 16.22 -3.25 3.93
C TYR A 26 14.82 -2.71 4.27
N ASN A 27 14.62 -1.39 4.21
CA ASN A 27 13.33 -0.76 4.50
C ASN A 27 12.25 -1.17 3.49
N ASP A 28 12.57 -1.22 2.19
CA ASP A 28 11.61 -1.63 1.15
C ASP A 28 11.20 -3.10 1.34
N VAL A 29 12.15 -4.00 1.60
CA VAL A 29 11.89 -5.44 1.81
C VAL A 29 11.08 -5.69 3.08
N THR A 30 11.43 -5.02 4.19
CA THR A 30 10.71 -5.18 5.47
C THR A 30 9.28 -4.65 5.40
N THR A 31 9.07 -3.50 4.74
CA THR A 31 7.74 -2.93 4.54
C THR A 31 6.89 -3.84 3.66
N TRP A 32 7.42 -4.33 2.54
CA TRP A 32 6.70 -5.27 1.68
C TRP A 32 6.34 -6.56 2.42
N LEU A 33 7.28 -7.15 3.18
CA LEU A 33 7.02 -8.37 3.96
C LEU A 33 5.97 -8.14 5.04
N ALA A 34 5.95 -6.97 5.69
CA ALA A 34 4.95 -6.65 6.70
C ALA A 34 3.53 -6.60 6.11
N GLU A 35 3.39 -6.15 4.86
CA GLU A 35 2.11 -6.10 4.16
C GLU A 35 1.59 -7.47 3.75
N VAL A 36 2.45 -8.40 3.35
CA VAL A 36 2.00 -9.74 2.89
C VAL A 36 1.55 -10.64 4.04
N LEU A 37 1.88 -10.32 5.30
CA LEU A 37 1.50 -11.11 6.48
C LEU A 37 0.09 -10.77 6.96
N ASP A 38 -0.66 -11.80 7.37
CA ASP A 38 -2.03 -11.69 7.86
C ASP A 38 -2.10 -11.13 9.30
N GLY A 39 -1.81 -9.84 9.46
CA GLY A 39 -1.87 -9.14 10.74
C GLY A 39 -1.91 -7.61 10.57
N SER A 40 -2.10 -6.93 11.70
CA SER A 40 -2.05 -5.46 11.76
C SER A 40 -0.65 -4.98 11.45
N MET A 41 -0.52 -4.07 10.48
CA MET A 41 0.76 -3.44 10.14
C MET A 41 0.77 -2.01 10.62
N ARG A 42 1.78 -1.64 11.39
CA ARG A 42 2.07 -0.25 11.74
C ARG A 42 3.52 0.09 11.43
N THR A 43 3.72 1.15 10.68
CA THR A 43 5.04 1.70 10.36
C THR A 43 5.14 3.17 10.75
N ALA A 44 6.34 3.59 11.10
CA ALA A 44 6.66 4.98 11.39
C ALA A 44 7.89 5.38 10.59
N PHE A 45 7.83 6.54 9.94
CA PHE A 45 8.92 7.11 9.16
C PHE A 45 9.15 8.56 9.58
N GLU A 46 10.40 8.99 9.54
CA GLU A 46 10.78 10.38 9.69
C GLU A 46 11.43 10.89 8.41
N TYR A 47 11.13 12.14 8.09
CA TYR A 47 11.64 12.82 6.90
C TYR A 47 12.22 14.17 7.27
N ARG A 48 13.45 14.40 6.85
CA ARG A 48 14.14 15.66 7.05
C ARG A 48 13.89 16.57 5.86
N TYR A 49 13.47 17.80 6.14
CA TYR A 49 13.28 18.81 5.11
C TYR A 49 14.57 19.60 4.89
N GLN A 50 15.05 19.61 3.65
CA GLN A 50 16.25 20.34 3.25
C GLN A 50 16.13 20.82 1.80
N ASP A 51 16.45 22.09 1.56
CA ASP A 51 16.56 22.68 0.21
C ASP A 51 15.32 22.47 -0.69
N GLY A 52 14.12 22.42 -0.10
CA GLY A 52 12.88 22.22 -0.85
C GLY A 52 12.47 20.76 -1.09
N GLU A 53 13.15 19.81 -0.47
CA GLU A 53 12.93 18.36 -0.63
C GLU A 53 12.80 17.67 0.73
N LEU A 54 12.13 16.51 0.78
CA LEU A 54 12.10 15.64 1.95
C LEU A 54 13.03 14.44 1.73
N TYR A 55 13.85 14.16 2.73
CA TYR A 55 14.80 13.05 2.69
C TYR A 55 14.42 12.00 3.73
N ALA A 56 14.36 10.75 3.31
CA ALA A 56 14.23 9.62 4.21
C ALA A 56 15.50 9.43 5.06
N ASP A 57 15.42 8.56 6.07
CA ASP A 57 16.55 8.24 6.95
C ASP A 57 17.78 7.70 6.20
N CYS A 58 17.55 6.95 5.09
CA CYS A 58 18.62 6.48 4.22
C CYS A 58 19.20 7.56 3.29
N GLY A 59 18.81 8.83 3.44
CA GLY A 59 19.30 9.95 2.63
C GLY A 59 18.70 10.03 1.23
N SER A 60 17.75 9.17 0.86
CA SER A 60 17.07 9.26 -0.44
C SER A 60 16.06 10.42 -0.46
N PRO A 61 16.06 11.26 -1.51
CA PRO A 61 14.97 12.22 -1.73
C PRO A 61 13.67 11.50 -2.06
N LEU A 62 12.53 12.06 -1.66
CA LEU A 62 11.22 11.45 -1.88
C LEU A 62 10.63 11.77 -3.26
N ALA A 63 10.82 12.99 -3.79
CA ALA A 63 10.20 13.37 -5.07
C ALA A 63 10.46 12.39 -6.22
N PRO A 64 11.69 11.87 -6.45
CA PRO A 64 11.95 10.94 -7.54
C PRO A 64 11.16 9.62 -7.43
N ILE A 65 10.82 9.18 -6.21
CA ILE A 65 10.03 7.97 -5.99
C ILE A 65 8.63 8.17 -6.57
N PHE A 66 7.99 9.29 -6.27
CA PHE A 66 6.64 9.59 -6.76
C PHE A 66 6.64 9.78 -8.28
N ASP A 67 7.62 10.49 -8.83
CA ASP A 67 7.74 10.70 -10.29
C ASP A 67 7.92 9.40 -11.05
N GLN A 68 8.82 8.53 -10.58
CA GLN A 68 9.03 7.21 -11.16
C GLN A 68 7.77 6.35 -11.04
N SER A 69 7.07 6.41 -9.91
CA SER A 69 5.85 5.64 -9.67
C SER A 69 4.71 6.03 -10.63
N ILE A 70 4.59 7.33 -10.96
CA ILE A 70 3.61 7.84 -11.93
C ILE A 70 3.97 7.39 -13.34
N GLU A 71 5.25 7.43 -13.71
CA GLU A 71 5.71 6.96 -15.02
C GLU A 71 5.37 5.48 -15.23
N GLN A 72 5.68 4.65 -14.23
CA GLN A 72 5.37 3.21 -14.25
C GLN A 72 3.87 2.92 -14.33
N ALA A 73 3.03 3.79 -13.76
CA ALA A 73 1.58 3.61 -13.72
C ALA A 73 0.86 3.97 -15.03
N LYS A 74 1.54 4.58 -16.02
CA LYS A 74 0.90 4.99 -17.28
C LYS A 74 0.36 3.82 -18.10
N ASP A 75 1.00 2.66 -18.01
CA ASP A 75 0.59 1.44 -18.71
C ASP A 75 -0.32 0.53 -17.87
N LEU A 76 -0.62 0.94 -16.63
CA LEU A 76 -1.48 0.25 -15.69
C LEU A 76 -2.95 0.73 -15.81
N PRO A 77 -3.91 0.08 -15.12
CA PRO A 77 -5.29 0.55 -15.12
C PRO A 77 -5.40 2.01 -14.66
N THR A 78 -6.36 2.76 -15.18
CA THR A 78 -6.45 4.21 -14.93
C THR A 78 -6.61 4.61 -13.46
N TYR A 79 -7.08 3.71 -12.60
CA TYR A 79 -7.15 3.95 -11.16
C TYR A 79 -5.77 3.90 -10.49
N GLU A 80 -4.81 3.13 -11.00
CA GLU A 80 -3.42 3.12 -10.50
C GLU A 80 -2.75 4.47 -10.77
N LEU A 81 -2.83 4.96 -12.01
CA LEU A 81 -2.27 6.27 -12.35
C LEU A 81 -2.89 7.39 -11.51
N ARG A 82 -4.22 7.37 -11.34
CA ARG A 82 -4.95 8.33 -10.49
C ARG A 82 -4.46 8.26 -9.05
N ARG A 83 -4.30 7.06 -8.49
CA ARG A 83 -3.78 6.85 -7.13
C ARG A 83 -2.39 7.44 -6.95
N ARG A 84 -1.44 7.14 -7.86
CA ARG A 84 -0.06 7.67 -7.77
C ARG A 84 -0.01 9.20 -7.89
N GLN A 85 -0.92 9.80 -8.67
CA GLN A 85 -1.06 11.26 -8.72
C GLN A 85 -1.55 11.85 -7.40
N ILE A 86 -2.49 11.18 -6.73
CA ILE A 86 -2.97 11.62 -5.40
C ILE A 86 -1.86 11.47 -4.35
N GLU A 87 -1.09 10.39 -4.38
CA GLU A 87 0.07 10.18 -3.49
C GLU A 87 1.16 11.24 -3.72
N LYS A 88 1.40 11.66 -4.96
CA LYS A 88 2.28 12.80 -5.25
C LYS A 88 1.75 14.12 -4.68
N ALA A 89 0.44 14.37 -4.77
CA ALA A 89 -0.17 15.56 -4.17
C ALA A 89 -0.06 15.55 -2.63
N GLU A 90 -0.15 14.38 -2.00
CA GLU A 90 0.13 14.22 -0.56
C GLU A 90 1.59 14.60 -0.22
N TYR A 91 2.55 14.18 -1.03
CA TYR A 91 3.95 14.60 -0.88
C TYR A 91 4.11 16.14 -1.01
N GLU A 92 3.42 16.77 -1.96
CA GLU A 92 3.42 18.23 -2.10
C GLU A 92 2.84 18.92 -0.85
N ASP A 93 1.77 18.37 -0.27
CA ASP A 93 1.22 18.85 0.99
C ASP A 93 2.22 18.68 2.15
N MET A 94 2.96 17.56 2.22
CA MET A 94 4.02 17.34 3.21
C MET A 94 5.14 18.39 3.12
N ILE A 95 5.50 18.83 1.89
CA ILE A 95 6.47 19.91 1.68
C ILE A 95 5.95 21.23 2.23
N SER A 96 4.68 21.57 1.97
CA SER A 96 4.05 22.76 2.54
C SER A 96 3.96 22.69 4.07
N MET A 97 3.66 21.52 4.63
CA MET A 97 3.72 21.30 6.08
C MET A 97 5.13 21.56 6.61
N ALA A 98 6.17 20.99 5.99
CA ALA A 98 7.55 21.16 6.47
C ALA A 98 7.98 22.63 6.53
N LYS A 99 7.61 23.41 5.50
CA LYS A 99 7.82 24.86 5.42
C LYS A 99 7.02 25.68 6.44
N GLY A 100 6.01 25.09 7.08
CA GLY A 100 5.06 25.79 7.95
C GLY A 100 4.01 26.59 7.19
N GLU A 101 3.76 26.22 5.93
CA GLU A 101 2.77 26.85 5.04
C GLU A 101 1.39 26.16 5.13
N ALA A 102 1.32 24.97 5.72
CA ALA A 102 0.11 24.18 5.96
C ALA A 102 -0.02 23.80 7.45
N PRO A 103 -1.22 23.39 7.91
CA PRO A 103 -1.41 22.93 9.28
C PRO A 103 -0.44 21.81 9.68
N ASN A 104 -0.14 21.72 10.97
CA ASN A 104 0.92 20.85 11.45
C ASN A 104 0.57 19.34 11.46
N THR A 105 -0.67 18.97 11.13
CA THR A 105 -1.13 17.59 11.11
C THR A 105 -1.98 17.32 9.87
N MET A 106 -1.74 16.20 9.20
CA MET A 106 -2.56 15.71 8.09
C MET A 106 -2.99 14.27 8.35
N VAL A 107 -4.29 14.00 8.26
CA VAL A 107 -4.87 12.66 8.31
C VAL A 107 -5.25 12.23 6.90
N VAL A 108 -4.79 11.06 6.48
CA VAL A 108 -5.07 10.48 5.17
C VAL A 108 -5.64 9.08 5.37
N VAL A 109 -6.81 8.82 4.81
CA VAL A 109 -7.47 7.52 4.85
C VAL A 109 -7.57 7.02 3.41
N SER A 110 -7.07 5.83 3.11
CA SER A 110 -7.29 5.19 1.81
C SER A 110 -8.45 4.19 1.90
N ASP A 111 -9.26 4.09 0.86
CA ASP A 111 -10.21 3.02 0.65
C ASP A 111 -9.65 1.96 -0.31
N PHE A 112 -10.07 0.70 -0.14
CA PHE A 112 -9.71 -0.35 -1.09
C PHE A 112 -10.34 -0.01 -2.45
N PRO A 113 -9.62 -0.15 -3.58
CA PRO A 113 -10.12 0.33 -4.85
C PRO A 113 -11.50 -0.26 -5.17
N PRO A 114 -12.52 0.59 -5.44
CA PRO A 114 -13.86 0.10 -5.73
C PRO A 114 -13.89 -0.79 -6.98
N GLU A 115 -12.94 -0.60 -7.91
CA GLU A 115 -12.75 -1.44 -9.09
C GLU A 115 -12.39 -2.90 -8.76
N LEU A 116 -11.85 -3.17 -7.57
CA LEU A 116 -11.37 -4.49 -7.13
C LEU A 116 -12.24 -5.12 -6.02
N MET A 117 -13.31 -4.46 -5.59
CA MET A 117 -14.16 -4.97 -4.49
C MET A 117 -14.79 -6.35 -4.76
N GLU A 118 -14.98 -6.66 -6.04
CA GLU A 118 -15.55 -7.92 -6.56
C GLU A 118 -14.49 -8.84 -7.20
N ALA A 119 -13.21 -8.51 -7.07
CA ALA A 119 -12.14 -9.38 -7.56
C ALA A 119 -12.03 -10.63 -6.67
N THR A 120 -11.84 -11.79 -7.30
CA THR A 120 -11.72 -13.10 -6.64
C THR A 120 -10.27 -13.48 -6.36
N ASP A 121 -9.35 -12.88 -7.09
CA ASP A 121 -7.93 -13.15 -7.04
C ASP A 121 -7.19 -11.86 -6.76
N ASP A 122 -6.05 -11.97 -6.09
CA ASP A 122 -5.18 -10.83 -5.84
C ASP A 122 -4.70 -10.19 -7.15
N VAL A 123 -4.58 -8.87 -7.14
CA VAL A 123 -4.26 -8.10 -8.35
C VAL A 123 -3.25 -7.03 -8.02
N GLY A 124 -2.09 -7.04 -8.67
CA GLY A 124 -1.11 -5.95 -8.59
C GLY A 124 -0.83 -5.47 -7.17
N GLY A 125 -0.65 -6.40 -6.23
CA GLY A 125 -0.38 -6.11 -4.82
C GLY A 125 -1.60 -5.86 -3.94
N TYR A 126 -2.81 -5.84 -4.49
CA TYR A 126 -4.04 -5.78 -3.69
C TYR A 126 -4.44 -7.17 -3.23
N ASN A 127 -4.38 -7.40 -1.91
CA ASN A 127 -4.93 -8.59 -1.28
C ASN A 127 -6.46 -8.48 -1.20
N VAL A 128 -7.18 -9.18 -2.07
CA VAL A 128 -8.65 -9.06 -2.18
C VAL A 128 -9.40 -9.75 -1.05
N SER A 129 -8.74 -10.68 -0.36
CA SER A 129 -9.29 -11.37 0.81
C SER A 129 -9.27 -10.47 2.05
N ARG A 130 -8.14 -9.83 2.32
CA ARG A 130 -7.96 -8.90 3.45
C ARG A 130 -8.61 -7.55 3.19
N LYS A 131 -8.66 -7.10 1.93
CA LYS A 131 -9.09 -5.75 1.55
C LYS A 131 -8.40 -4.69 2.39
N GLN A 132 -7.07 -4.82 2.50
CA GLN A 132 -6.24 -3.96 3.34
C GLN A 132 -6.31 -2.50 2.84
N THR A 133 -6.45 -1.58 3.78
CA THR A 133 -6.39 -0.13 3.56
C THR A 133 -5.42 0.52 4.52
N MET A 134 -5.11 1.80 4.34
CA MET A 134 -4.14 2.51 5.17
C MET A 134 -4.74 3.78 5.76
N LEU A 135 -4.59 3.93 7.06
CA LEU A 135 -4.71 5.20 7.77
C LEU A 135 -3.31 5.76 7.99
N ARG A 136 -3.06 6.98 7.53
CA ARG A 136 -1.81 7.70 7.73
C ARG A 136 -2.07 8.97 8.54
N VAL A 137 -1.22 9.19 9.53
CA VAL A 137 -1.13 10.43 10.28
C VAL A 137 0.25 11.02 10.03
N VAL A 138 0.27 12.17 9.38
CA VAL A 138 1.48 12.94 9.09
C VAL A 138 1.52 14.15 10.02
N THR A 139 2.66 14.40 10.66
CA THR A 139 2.83 15.45 11.66
C THR A 139 4.12 16.23 11.39
N ARG A 140 4.07 17.54 11.57
CA ARG A 140 5.23 18.43 11.50
C ARG A 140 5.74 18.75 12.91
N ARG A 141 7.01 18.46 13.17
CA ARG A 141 7.69 18.84 14.41
C ARG A 141 8.13 20.32 14.39
N PRO A 142 8.44 20.92 15.56
CA PRO A 142 8.90 22.32 15.62
C PRO A 142 10.16 22.62 14.81
N ASP A 143 11.05 21.63 14.65
CA ASP A 143 12.28 21.69 13.86
C ASP A 143 12.05 21.58 12.33
N GLY A 144 10.81 21.37 11.89
CA GLY A 144 10.45 21.18 10.48
C GLY A 144 10.52 19.73 10.00
N THR A 145 10.93 18.79 10.85
CA THR A 145 10.90 17.36 10.53
C THR A 145 9.46 16.88 10.33
N ILE A 146 9.22 16.05 9.32
CA ILE A 146 7.93 15.41 9.09
C ILE A 146 7.98 13.98 9.61
N GLY A 147 7.10 13.66 10.56
CA GLY A 147 6.83 12.29 10.98
C GLY A 147 5.60 11.75 10.26
N MET A 148 5.63 10.49 9.84
CA MET A 148 4.48 9.78 9.28
C MET A 148 4.30 8.45 9.99
N THR A 149 3.14 8.24 10.60
CA THR A 149 2.72 6.92 11.10
C THR A 149 1.64 6.37 10.19
N SER A 150 1.82 5.14 9.71
CA SER A 150 0.87 4.42 8.88
C SER A 150 0.35 3.19 9.63
N GLN A 151 -0.95 2.96 9.58
CA GLN A 151 -1.65 1.83 10.19
C GLN A 151 -2.52 1.16 9.13
N SER A 152 -2.34 -0.15 8.93
CA SER A 152 -3.27 -0.90 8.09
C SER A 152 -4.63 -1.00 8.78
N LEU A 153 -5.70 -0.86 8.00
CA LEU A 153 -7.07 -1.12 8.41
C LEU A 153 -7.65 -2.19 7.47
N ASP A 154 -7.75 -3.40 7.97
CA ASP A 154 -8.23 -4.54 7.18
C ASP A 154 -9.77 -4.51 7.04
N GLY A 155 -10.27 -5.30 6.09
CA GLY A 155 -11.70 -5.42 5.84
C GLY A 155 -12.35 -4.12 5.36
N SER A 156 -11.65 -3.35 4.51
CA SER A 156 -12.04 -2.02 4.00
C SER A 156 -13.56 -1.80 3.97
N ASN A 157 -14.05 -1.03 4.93
CA ASN A 157 -15.44 -0.67 5.02
C ASN A 157 -15.63 0.84 4.90
N ARG A 158 -16.26 1.28 3.80
CA ARG A 158 -16.41 2.71 3.51
C ARG A 158 -17.08 3.49 4.64
N TRP A 159 -18.12 2.94 5.26
CA TRP A 159 -18.82 3.63 6.35
C TRP A 159 -17.92 3.80 7.57
N ALA A 160 -17.21 2.73 7.99
CA ALA A 160 -16.29 2.80 9.11
C ALA A 160 -15.10 3.75 8.84
N LEU A 161 -14.57 3.78 7.60
CA LEU A 161 -13.53 4.73 7.19
C LEU A 161 -14.04 6.18 7.22
N GLU A 162 -15.29 6.43 6.85
CA GLU A 162 -15.89 7.76 6.95
C GLU A 162 -16.09 8.21 8.40
N GLU A 163 -16.39 7.30 9.32
CA GLU A 163 -16.44 7.61 10.77
C GLU A 163 -15.08 8.07 11.30
N VAL A 164 -13.97 7.54 10.78
CA VAL A 164 -12.62 8.02 11.12
C VAL A 164 -12.46 9.50 10.74
N CYS A 165 -12.91 9.89 9.55
CA CYS A 165 -12.89 11.28 9.12
C CYS A 165 -13.81 12.17 9.99
N ARG A 166 -15.02 11.71 10.31
CA ARG A 166 -15.96 12.44 11.17
C ARG A 166 -15.43 12.64 12.59
N ALA A 167 -14.65 11.69 13.11
CA ALA A 167 -14.04 11.79 14.43
C ALA A 167 -13.05 12.95 14.57
N VAL A 168 -12.49 13.45 13.46
CA VAL A 168 -11.64 14.66 13.43
C VAL A 168 -12.40 15.90 12.94
N GLY A 169 -13.73 15.86 12.89
CA GLY A 169 -14.58 16.98 12.49
C GLY A 169 -14.64 17.23 10.99
N TYR A 170 -14.23 16.25 10.16
CA TYR A 170 -14.32 16.34 8.71
C TYR A 170 -15.53 15.56 8.18
N GLU A 171 -16.38 16.20 7.38
CA GLU A 171 -17.47 15.48 6.68
C GLU A 171 -16.97 14.95 5.33
N PRO A 172 -16.93 13.62 5.14
CA PRO A 172 -16.46 13.03 3.90
C PRO A 172 -17.28 13.44 2.69
N MET A 173 -16.59 13.82 1.62
CA MET A 173 -17.19 14.06 0.32
C MET A 173 -17.32 12.75 -0.47
N LYS A 174 -18.23 12.75 -1.45
CA LYS A 174 -18.32 11.68 -2.43
C LYS A 174 -17.03 11.58 -3.25
N GLY A 175 -16.52 10.37 -3.42
CA GLY A 175 -15.27 10.09 -4.14
C GLY A 175 -14.32 9.28 -3.28
N GLU A 176 -13.09 9.08 -3.76
CA GLU A 176 -12.03 8.36 -3.04
C GLU A 176 -11.64 9.09 -1.76
N LEU A 177 -11.45 8.36 -0.64
CA LEU A 177 -11.03 9.00 0.62
C LEU A 177 -9.57 9.45 0.56
N LEU A 178 -8.74 8.71 -0.19
CA LEU A 178 -7.31 9.00 -0.34
C LEU A 178 -7.07 10.45 -0.83
N GLY A 179 -7.99 10.97 -1.65
CA GLY A 179 -7.92 12.33 -2.18
C GLY A 179 -8.32 13.44 -1.19
N GLN A 180 -8.88 13.11 -0.03
CA GLN A 180 -9.55 14.04 0.90
C GLN A 180 -8.69 14.40 2.12
N ARG A 181 -7.37 14.57 1.91
CA ARG A 181 -6.35 14.90 2.92
C ARG A 181 -6.85 15.92 3.94
N ILE A 182 -7.02 15.48 5.19
CA ILE A 182 -7.64 16.27 6.26
C ILE A 182 -6.55 17.01 7.03
N GLN A 183 -6.49 18.33 6.86
CA GLN A 183 -5.47 19.19 7.49
C GLN A 183 -6.00 19.75 8.82
N LEU A 184 -5.23 19.60 9.89
CA LEU A 184 -5.59 19.95 11.26
C LEU A 184 -4.40 20.64 11.95
N GLU A 185 -4.70 21.57 12.86
CA GLU A 185 -3.70 22.14 13.76
C GLU A 185 -3.89 21.53 15.15
N LEU A 186 -2.93 20.73 15.60
CA LEU A 186 -2.99 20.00 16.87
C LEU A 186 -1.74 20.23 17.71
N ASP A 187 -1.87 20.21 19.03
CA ASP A 187 -0.69 20.13 19.90
C ASP A 187 -0.01 18.75 19.81
N MET A 188 1.25 18.68 20.26
CA MET A 188 2.06 17.46 20.19
C MET A 188 1.45 16.26 20.92
N VAL A 189 0.74 16.49 22.04
CA VAL A 189 0.12 15.39 22.81
C VAL A 189 -1.03 14.80 22.00
N ASN A 190 -1.82 15.64 21.35
CA ASN A 190 -2.87 15.19 20.45
C ASN A 190 -2.32 14.48 19.21
N GLN A 191 -1.19 14.95 18.66
CA GLN A 191 -0.53 14.27 17.53
C GLN A 191 -0.10 12.84 17.88
N GLU A 192 0.56 12.66 19.04
CA GLU A 192 1.13 11.37 19.48
C GLU A 192 0.09 10.24 19.52
N PHE A 193 -1.10 10.51 20.07
CA PHE A 193 -2.15 9.50 20.23
C PHE A 193 -3.19 9.51 19.11
N LEU A 194 -3.01 10.30 18.04
CA LEU A 194 -4.04 10.43 17.02
C LEU A 194 -4.29 9.12 16.27
N ILE A 195 -3.22 8.42 15.87
CA ILE A 195 -3.33 7.17 15.09
C ILE A 195 -4.12 6.09 15.86
N ASP A 196 -3.87 5.94 17.16
CA ASP A 196 -4.56 4.97 18.01
C ASP A 196 -6.04 5.33 18.16
N ARG A 197 -6.35 6.59 18.46
CA ARG A 197 -7.73 7.07 18.58
C ARG A 197 -8.55 6.83 17.32
N LEU A 198 -7.94 7.06 16.15
CA LEU A 198 -8.59 6.87 14.85
C LEU A 198 -8.74 5.39 14.49
N THR A 199 -7.76 4.56 14.83
CA THR A 199 -7.87 3.09 14.70
C THR A 199 -9.01 2.55 15.55
N ASP A 200 -9.12 3.02 16.80
CA ASP A 200 -10.22 2.65 17.70
C ASP A 200 -11.59 3.09 17.16
N VAL A 201 -11.67 4.23 16.48
CA VAL A 201 -12.92 4.68 15.82
C VAL A 201 -13.32 3.70 14.73
N TYR A 202 -12.36 3.28 13.89
CA TYR A 202 -12.60 2.29 12.84
C TYR A 202 -13.08 0.96 13.44
N ASP A 203 -12.36 0.43 14.43
CA ASP A 203 -12.67 -0.86 15.06
C ASP A 203 -14.01 -0.87 15.78
N ARG A 204 -14.37 0.22 16.49
CA ARG A 204 -15.71 0.36 17.08
C ARG A 204 -16.79 0.39 16.02
N SER A 205 -16.55 1.07 14.90
CA SER A 205 -17.49 1.17 13.78
C SER A 205 -17.70 -0.21 13.13
N MET A 206 -16.63 -0.97 12.92
CA MET A 206 -16.70 -2.37 12.48
C MET A 206 -17.48 -3.24 13.48
N GLY A 207 -17.24 -3.08 14.78
CA GLY A 207 -17.97 -3.76 15.85
C GLY A 207 -19.47 -3.44 15.88
N ILE A 208 -19.87 -2.21 15.55
CA ILE A 208 -21.29 -1.82 15.43
C ILE A 208 -21.95 -2.53 14.23
N LEU A 209 -21.27 -2.60 13.10
CA LEU A 209 -21.82 -3.19 11.86
C LEU A 209 -21.88 -4.72 11.90
N PHE A 210 -20.84 -5.35 12.41
CA PHE A 210 -20.63 -6.81 12.27
C PHE A 210 -20.61 -7.55 13.61
N GLY A 211 -20.73 -6.83 14.73
CA GLY A 211 -20.51 -7.38 16.07
C GLY A 211 -19.05 -7.74 16.33
N SER A 212 -18.78 -8.38 17.46
CA SER A 212 -17.44 -8.84 17.90
C SER A 212 -16.46 -7.70 18.23
N ARG A 213 -15.26 -8.07 18.67
CA ARG A 213 -14.14 -7.15 18.85
C ARG A 213 -13.26 -7.18 17.60
N TRP A 214 -12.76 -6.00 17.25
CA TRP A 214 -11.91 -5.75 16.11
C TRP A 214 -10.64 -5.05 16.59
N HIS A 215 -9.54 -5.29 15.87
CA HIS A 215 -8.29 -4.57 16.04
C HIS A 215 -7.70 -4.31 14.66
N ALA A 216 -7.53 -3.03 14.31
CA ALA A 216 -7.04 -2.61 13.00
C ALA A 216 -7.81 -3.25 11.83
N GLY A 217 -9.13 -3.41 11.97
CA GLY A 217 -9.98 -4.05 10.96
C GLY A 217 -9.93 -5.56 10.90
N VAL A 218 -9.17 -6.21 11.80
CA VAL A 218 -9.11 -7.67 11.92
C VAL A 218 -9.97 -8.14 13.09
N ARG A 219 -10.83 -9.12 12.86
CA ARG A 219 -11.72 -9.65 13.90
C ARG A 219 -10.92 -10.49 14.90
N SER A 220 -10.99 -10.15 16.19
CA SER A 220 -10.15 -10.78 17.22
C SER A 220 -10.39 -12.28 17.42
N ALA A 221 -11.53 -12.80 16.98
CA ALA A 221 -11.84 -14.23 17.03
C ALA A 221 -11.22 -15.02 15.87
N ASP A 222 -10.87 -14.33 14.79
CA ASP A 222 -10.59 -14.97 13.50
C ASP A 222 -9.09 -15.09 13.22
N SER A 223 -8.21 -14.36 13.93
CA SER A 223 -6.75 -14.48 13.72
C SER A 223 -5.93 -14.59 14.99
N VAL A 224 -5.12 -15.66 15.02
CA VAL A 224 -4.01 -15.81 15.96
C VAL A 224 -2.93 -14.83 15.50
N GLY A 225 -2.80 -13.69 16.19
CA GLY A 225 -1.88 -12.62 15.81
C GLY A 225 -2.51 -11.27 15.46
N SER A 226 -3.83 -11.11 15.63
CA SER A 226 -4.51 -9.84 15.29
C SER A 226 -3.88 -8.59 15.92
N HIS A 227 -3.23 -8.72 17.08
CA HIS A 227 -2.58 -7.62 17.82
C HIS A 227 -1.07 -7.52 17.59
N THR A 228 -0.48 -8.44 16.82
CA THR A 228 0.96 -8.43 16.53
C THR A 228 1.19 -7.46 15.38
N ASN A 229 2.02 -6.44 15.60
CA ASN A 229 2.49 -5.58 14.52
C ASN A 229 3.39 -6.39 13.57
N THR A 230 2.93 -6.61 12.33
CA THR A 230 3.66 -7.40 11.34
C THR A 230 5.00 -6.79 10.97
N TYR A 231 5.12 -5.46 11.00
CA TYR A 231 6.39 -4.78 10.73
C TYR A 231 7.45 -5.08 11.78
N ASP A 232 7.09 -4.98 13.06
CA ASP A 232 8.00 -5.31 14.17
C ASP A 232 8.42 -6.78 14.13
N PHE A 233 7.47 -7.67 13.82
CA PHE A 233 7.75 -9.09 13.64
C PHE A 233 8.79 -9.34 12.54
N VAL A 234 8.61 -8.72 11.37
CA VAL A 234 9.51 -8.85 10.22
C VAL A 234 10.91 -8.33 10.57
N CYS A 235 11.01 -7.16 11.19
CA CYS A 235 12.29 -6.57 11.62
C CYS A 235 13.07 -7.46 12.61
N GLN A 236 12.37 -8.33 13.36
CA GLN A 236 12.99 -9.31 14.26
C GLN A 236 13.55 -10.53 13.52
N GLN A 237 13.13 -10.83 12.29
CA GLN A 237 13.61 -11.96 11.47
C GLN A 237 14.93 -11.63 10.75
N LYS A 238 15.93 -11.20 11.52
CA LYS A 238 17.20 -10.69 11.00
C LYS A 238 17.99 -11.71 10.18
N ASP A 239 17.89 -12.99 10.52
CA ASP A 239 18.56 -14.09 9.85
C ASP A 239 18.03 -14.29 8.42
N LEU A 240 16.71 -14.36 8.24
CA LEU A 240 16.06 -14.44 6.92
C LEU A 240 16.38 -13.21 6.07
N LEU A 241 16.23 -12.01 6.66
CA LEU A 241 16.50 -10.75 5.96
C LEU A 241 17.96 -10.66 5.51
N THR A 242 18.91 -10.98 6.39
CA THR A 242 20.34 -10.95 6.07
C THR A 242 20.68 -11.98 4.99
N ALA A 243 20.12 -13.19 5.09
CA ALA A 243 20.36 -14.25 4.11
C ALA A 243 19.81 -13.90 2.72
N TYR A 244 18.62 -13.31 2.68
CA TYR A 244 18.00 -12.80 1.47
C TYR A 244 18.81 -11.65 0.85
N LEU A 245 19.15 -10.64 1.66
CA LEU A 245 19.83 -9.44 1.18
C LEU A 245 21.23 -9.75 0.62
N ALA A 246 21.90 -10.78 1.12
CA ALA A 246 23.19 -11.23 0.58
C ALA A 246 23.10 -12.00 -0.75
N LYS A 247 21.90 -12.45 -1.19
CA LYS A 247 21.70 -13.21 -2.44
C LYS A 247 20.97 -12.46 -3.55
N SER A 248 20.12 -11.52 -3.18
CA SER A 248 19.44 -10.64 -4.12
C SER A 248 20.23 -9.34 -4.23
N ASP A 249 20.16 -8.64 -5.36
CA ASP A 249 20.53 -7.22 -5.46
C ASP A 249 19.28 -6.34 -5.61
N SER A 250 18.16 -6.94 -5.99
CA SER A 250 16.89 -6.26 -6.22
C SER A 250 15.70 -7.20 -6.00
N PHE A 251 14.55 -6.60 -5.73
CA PHE A 251 13.28 -7.30 -5.67
C PHE A 251 12.81 -7.59 -7.10
N THR A 252 12.72 -8.86 -7.47
CA THR A 252 12.43 -9.29 -8.86
C THR A 252 11.08 -9.98 -9.02
N GLY A 253 10.39 -10.27 -7.91
CA GLY A 253 9.25 -11.19 -7.88
C GLY A 253 9.69 -12.64 -8.14
N GLY A 254 10.97 -12.96 -7.94
CA GLY A 254 11.55 -14.26 -8.26
C GLY A 254 11.31 -15.31 -7.18
N TRP A 255 11.85 -16.52 -7.40
CA TRP A 255 11.71 -17.65 -6.45
C TRP A 255 12.24 -17.32 -5.05
N LEU A 256 13.33 -16.55 -4.96
CA LEU A 256 13.89 -16.14 -3.68
C LEU A 256 12.96 -15.18 -2.92
N ASP A 257 12.31 -14.25 -3.61
CA ASP A 257 11.32 -13.33 -3.02
C ASP A 257 10.09 -14.11 -2.52
N TYR A 258 9.64 -15.08 -3.32
CA TYR A 258 8.56 -16.00 -2.95
C TYR A 258 8.90 -16.84 -1.72
N GLY A 259 10.11 -17.41 -1.67
CA GLY A 259 10.59 -18.19 -0.53
C GLY A 259 10.76 -17.38 0.75
N LEU A 260 11.21 -16.13 0.64
CA LEU A 260 11.27 -15.22 1.79
C LEU A 260 9.88 -14.95 2.37
N ALA A 261 8.89 -14.59 1.52
CA ALA A 261 7.52 -14.36 1.99
C ALA A 261 6.88 -15.62 2.58
N ALA A 262 7.10 -16.78 1.96
CA ALA A 262 6.59 -18.05 2.46
C ALA A 262 7.17 -18.39 3.84
N ALA A 263 8.50 -18.32 4.00
CA ALA A 263 9.16 -18.58 5.28
C ALA A 263 8.70 -17.58 6.36
N MET A 264 8.58 -16.30 6.00
CA MET A 264 8.10 -15.25 6.91
C MET A 264 6.68 -15.54 7.42
N ARG A 265 5.77 -15.94 6.51
CA ARG A 265 4.39 -16.29 6.86
C ARG A 265 4.31 -17.54 7.72
N ASP A 266 5.11 -18.55 7.42
CA ASP A 266 5.17 -19.78 8.21
C ASP A 266 5.67 -19.48 9.63
N ARG A 267 6.73 -18.67 9.78
CA ARG A 267 7.19 -18.20 11.11
C ARG A 267 6.13 -17.39 11.83
N PHE A 268 5.45 -16.46 11.14
CA PHE A 268 4.42 -15.62 11.75
C PHE A 268 3.25 -16.46 12.28
N SER A 269 2.76 -17.39 11.46
CA SER A 269 1.66 -18.29 11.81
C SER A 269 2.02 -19.23 12.98
N ASN A 270 3.27 -19.70 13.03
CA ASN A 270 3.75 -20.60 14.08
C ASN A 270 4.08 -19.88 15.39
N ASN A 271 4.63 -18.66 15.35
CA ASN A 271 4.95 -17.88 16.54
C ASN A 271 3.69 -17.60 17.39
N ASN A 272 2.57 -17.40 16.71
CA ASN A 272 1.27 -17.19 17.36
C ASN A 272 0.69 -18.47 18.00
N ASN A 273 1.17 -19.66 17.62
CA ASN A 273 0.82 -20.94 18.24
C ASN A 273 1.73 -21.34 19.42
N THR A 274 2.91 -20.73 19.53
CA THR A 274 3.87 -21.02 20.61
C THR A 274 4.18 -19.77 21.42
N LEU A 275 3.48 -19.59 22.53
CA LEU A 275 3.74 -18.57 23.56
C LEU A 275 5.14 -18.61 24.21
N ASN A 276 6.08 -19.46 23.76
CA ASN A 276 7.42 -19.60 24.32
C ASN A 276 8.36 -20.36 23.37
N VAL A 277 8.89 -19.71 22.33
CA VAL A 277 10.19 -20.13 21.78
C VAL A 277 11.11 -18.93 21.81
N VAL A 278 11.77 -18.75 22.95
CA VAL A 278 13.00 -17.98 23.04
C VAL A 278 14.00 -18.66 22.11
N ILE A 279 14.18 -18.12 20.90
CA ILE A 279 15.29 -18.49 20.04
C ILE A 279 16.55 -18.00 20.78
N GLN A 280 17.20 -18.90 21.52
CA GLN A 280 18.51 -18.63 22.06
C GLN A 280 19.47 -18.40 20.89
N PRO A 281 20.20 -17.27 20.86
CA PRO A 281 21.16 -16.99 19.80
C PRO A 281 22.41 -17.83 20.06
N LEU A 282 22.43 -19.08 19.59
CA LEU A 282 23.64 -19.87 19.56
C LEU A 282 24.46 -19.50 18.31
N HIS A 283 25.52 -18.72 18.58
CA HIS A 283 26.57 -18.31 17.66
C HIS A 283 27.09 -19.45 16.76
N THR A 284 26.82 -19.36 15.45
CA THR A 284 27.80 -19.65 14.36
C THR A 284 27.29 -18.98 13.06
N GLY A 285 27.90 -17.86 12.67
CA GLY A 285 27.38 -17.00 11.58
C GLY A 285 27.23 -17.66 10.21
N VAL A 286 28.05 -18.68 9.89
CA VAL A 286 27.97 -19.38 8.58
C VAL A 286 26.86 -20.44 8.56
N VAL A 287 26.64 -21.14 9.67
CA VAL A 287 25.60 -22.17 9.78
C VAL A 287 24.21 -21.51 9.77
N SER A 288 24.07 -20.33 10.40
CA SER A 288 22.83 -19.56 10.41
C SER A 288 22.38 -19.11 9.01
N TYR A 289 23.31 -18.71 8.14
CA TYR A 289 22.98 -18.27 6.78
C TYR A 289 22.47 -19.41 5.90
N ALA A 290 23.18 -20.54 5.86
CA ALA A 290 22.80 -21.68 5.03
C ALA A 290 21.44 -22.27 5.46
N MET A 291 21.16 -22.27 6.76
CA MET A 291 19.86 -22.69 7.30
C MET A 291 18.72 -21.75 6.87
N ALA A 292 18.91 -20.44 6.96
CA ALA A 292 17.90 -19.45 6.52
C ALA A 292 17.60 -19.56 5.02
N VAL A 293 18.62 -19.77 4.19
CA VAL A 293 18.43 -20.02 2.75
C VAL A 293 17.63 -21.31 2.52
N HIS A 294 18.01 -22.41 3.17
CA HIS A 294 17.32 -23.69 3.02
C HIS A 294 15.85 -23.61 3.49
N GLU A 295 15.59 -22.85 4.56
CA GLU A 295 14.24 -22.58 5.03
C GLU A 295 13.40 -21.86 3.97
N MET A 296 13.93 -20.79 3.36
CA MET A 296 13.24 -20.09 2.27
C MET A 296 12.93 -21.00 1.08
N GLU A 297 13.86 -21.88 0.70
CA GLU A 297 13.66 -22.85 -0.38
C GLU A 297 12.56 -23.85 -0.05
N LEU A 298 12.59 -24.45 1.15
CA LEU A 298 11.59 -25.41 1.59
C LEU A 298 10.20 -24.76 1.72
N ALA A 299 10.14 -23.55 2.27
CA ALA A 299 8.89 -22.80 2.40
C ALA A 299 8.31 -22.44 1.03
N ALA A 300 9.15 -22.05 0.06
CA ALA A 300 8.73 -21.81 -1.32
C ALA A 300 8.10 -23.05 -1.96
N GLU A 301 8.73 -24.22 -1.82
CA GLU A 301 8.18 -25.48 -2.36
C GLU A 301 6.81 -25.80 -1.75
N GLN A 302 6.67 -25.67 -0.42
CA GLN A 302 5.42 -25.93 0.28
C GLN A 302 4.32 -24.95 -0.13
N ALA A 303 4.64 -23.65 -0.19
CA ALA A 303 3.72 -22.61 -0.60
C ALA A 303 3.25 -22.79 -2.05
N SER A 304 4.18 -23.18 -2.94
CA SER A 304 3.87 -23.43 -4.35
C SER A 304 2.90 -24.61 -4.53
N VAL A 305 3.09 -25.70 -3.77
CA VAL A 305 2.17 -26.85 -3.79
C VAL A 305 0.77 -26.47 -3.28
N LYS A 306 0.68 -25.57 -2.31
CA LYS A 306 -0.60 -25.05 -1.79
C LYS A 306 -1.26 -24.03 -2.73
N GLY A 307 -0.53 -23.50 -3.70
CA GLY A 307 -0.99 -22.42 -4.57
C GLY A 307 -1.06 -21.07 -3.86
N ASP A 308 -0.19 -20.86 -2.88
CA ASP A 308 -0.15 -19.62 -2.11
C ASP A 308 0.33 -18.44 -2.95
N VAL A 309 -0.29 -17.27 -2.72
CA VAL A 309 0.04 -15.99 -3.35
C VAL A 309 0.31 -14.96 -2.27
N PHE A 310 1.34 -14.12 -2.49
CA PHE A 310 1.74 -13.06 -1.55
C PHE A 310 1.61 -11.71 -2.24
N SER A 311 0.73 -10.84 -1.70
CA SER A 311 0.39 -9.56 -2.33
C SER A 311 0.57 -8.39 -1.36
N GLY A 312 1.36 -7.39 -1.78
CA GLY A 312 1.64 -6.17 -1.04
C GLY A 312 2.44 -5.16 -1.88
N CYS A 313 2.40 -3.88 -1.52
CA CYS A 313 3.15 -2.76 -2.14
C CYS A 313 3.10 -2.71 -3.68
N GLY A 314 1.96 -3.05 -4.29
CA GLY A 314 1.82 -3.02 -5.75
C GLY A 314 2.38 -4.25 -6.49
N ALA A 315 2.82 -5.30 -5.77
CA ALA A 315 3.32 -6.54 -6.33
C ALA A 315 2.61 -7.77 -5.74
N SER A 316 2.36 -8.76 -6.58
CA SER A 316 1.83 -10.07 -6.18
C SER A 316 2.77 -11.16 -6.70
N ILE A 317 3.33 -11.98 -5.81
CA ILE A 317 4.25 -13.08 -6.13
C ILE A 317 3.51 -14.41 -5.96
N GLY A 318 3.76 -15.36 -6.87
CA GLY A 318 3.04 -16.64 -6.98
C GLY A 318 2.08 -16.70 -8.18
N LEU A 319 1.92 -15.58 -8.88
CA LEU A 319 1.12 -15.43 -10.10
C LEU A 319 1.97 -14.78 -11.22
N ALA A 320 1.42 -14.70 -12.45
CA ALA A 320 2.03 -13.92 -13.54
C ALA A 320 2.23 -12.45 -13.13
N THR A 321 3.09 -11.68 -13.82
CA THR A 321 3.37 -10.26 -13.51
C THR A 321 2.10 -9.41 -13.29
N ALA A 322 2.18 -8.34 -12.50
CA ALA A 322 1.04 -7.45 -12.22
C ALA A 322 0.32 -6.98 -13.49
N GLU A 323 1.08 -6.63 -14.54
CA GLU A 323 0.51 -6.29 -15.85
C GLU A 323 -0.29 -7.46 -16.47
N ASN A 324 0.23 -8.69 -16.39
CA ASN A 324 -0.48 -9.87 -16.85
C ASN A 324 -1.75 -10.15 -16.01
N GLN A 325 -1.71 -9.93 -14.69
CA GLN A 325 -2.88 -10.04 -13.82
C GLN A 325 -3.96 -9.03 -14.21
N TYR A 326 -3.56 -7.75 -14.38
CA TYR A 326 -4.47 -6.70 -14.86
C TYR A 326 -5.07 -7.05 -16.21
N ARG A 327 -4.27 -7.54 -17.18
CA ARG A 327 -4.73 -7.97 -18.50
C ARG A 327 -5.73 -9.13 -18.43
N GLN A 328 -5.46 -10.14 -17.59
CA GLN A 328 -6.37 -11.29 -17.39
C GLN A 328 -7.74 -10.84 -16.86
N LEU A 329 -7.76 -9.83 -16.00
CA LEU A 329 -9.00 -9.22 -15.48
C LEU A 329 -9.63 -8.20 -16.44
N GLY A 330 -9.06 -8.02 -17.63
CA GLY A 330 -9.57 -7.12 -18.66
C GLY A 330 -9.22 -5.65 -18.43
N PHE A 331 -8.24 -5.36 -17.58
CA PHE A 331 -7.65 -4.04 -17.42
C PHE A 331 -6.39 -3.87 -18.30
N GLY A 332 -6.10 -2.64 -18.74
CA GLY A 332 -4.97 -2.31 -19.63
C GLY A 332 -5.40 -1.99 -21.07
N ASN A 333 -4.46 -1.44 -21.85
CA ASN A 333 -4.61 -1.13 -23.28
C ASN A 333 -4.63 -2.43 -24.11
N ILE A 334 -5.69 -3.21 -23.98
CA ILE A 334 -5.94 -4.33 -24.88
C ILE A 334 -6.35 -3.72 -26.23
N SER A 335 -5.44 -3.77 -27.21
CA SER A 335 -5.79 -3.55 -28.61
C SER A 335 -7.03 -4.41 -28.92
N GLN A 336 -7.99 -3.84 -29.64
CA GLN A 336 -9.40 -4.26 -29.70
C GLN A 336 -9.68 -5.72 -30.10
N GLU A 337 -8.68 -6.55 -30.39
CA GLU A 337 -8.84 -7.78 -31.16
C GLU A 337 -8.61 -9.08 -30.39
N SER A 338 -8.08 -9.09 -29.16
CA SER A 338 -7.71 -10.37 -28.50
C SER A 338 -7.82 -10.41 -26.96
N GLY A 339 -8.69 -9.60 -26.35
CA GLY A 339 -8.98 -9.70 -24.92
C GLY A 339 -10.08 -10.72 -24.58
N PRO A 340 -10.10 -11.28 -23.35
CA PRO A 340 -11.21 -12.11 -22.88
C PRO A 340 -12.55 -11.37 -23.01
N SER A 341 -13.62 -12.13 -23.24
CA SER A 341 -14.98 -11.60 -23.39
C SER A 341 -15.35 -10.76 -22.17
N ASP A 342 -15.79 -9.52 -22.41
CA ASP A 342 -16.21 -8.62 -21.33
C ASP A 342 -17.34 -9.28 -20.50
N LYS A 343 -17.17 -9.30 -19.18
CA LYS A 343 -18.06 -10.02 -18.24
C LYS A 343 -19.50 -9.51 -18.24
N PHE A 344 -19.75 -8.30 -18.74
CA PHE A 344 -21.08 -7.69 -18.85
C PHE A 344 -21.63 -7.71 -20.30
N GLY A 345 -21.12 -8.60 -21.15
CA GLY A 345 -21.60 -8.79 -22.53
C GLY A 345 -20.97 -7.82 -23.55
N PRO A 346 -21.63 -7.53 -24.67
CA PRO A 346 -21.03 -6.68 -25.71
C PRO A 346 -20.90 -5.22 -25.28
N LEU A 347 -19.77 -4.59 -25.63
CA LEU A 347 -19.52 -3.17 -25.35
C LEU A 347 -20.50 -2.25 -26.08
N LYS A 348 -20.97 -2.68 -27.25
CA LYS A 348 -22.01 -2.01 -28.05
C LYS A 348 -23.28 -2.84 -28.00
N PHE A 349 -24.35 -2.26 -27.51
CA PHE A 349 -25.64 -2.95 -27.36
C PHE A 349 -26.80 -1.99 -27.60
N LYS A 350 -27.99 -2.53 -27.87
CA LYS A 350 -29.21 -1.73 -28.04
C LYS A 350 -30.03 -1.76 -26.76
N CYS A 351 -30.58 -0.61 -26.34
CA CYS A 351 -31.60 -0.59 -25.29
C CYS A 351 -32.95 -1.12 -25.83
N LYS A 352 -33.96 -1.25 -24.97
CA LYS A 352 -35.32 -1.69 -25.34
C LYS A 352 -35.98 -0.82 -26.42
N ASN A 353 -35.60 0.45 -26.53
CA ASN A 353 -36.10 1.37 -27.56
C ASN A 353 -35.24 1.35 -28.84
N GLY A 354 -34.28 0.43 -28.96
CA GLY A 354 -33.43 0.28 -30.15
C GLY A 354 -32.25 1.25 -30.24
N HIS A 355 -32.05 2.16 -29.26
CA HIS A 355 -30.90 3.06 -29.26
C HIS A 355 -29.60 2.33 -29.01
N TRP A 356 -28.58 2.65 -29.79
CA TRP A 356 -27.23 2.15 -29.56
C TRP A 356 -26.61 2.80 -28.33
N ASN A 357 -26.08 1.96 -27.45
CA ASN A 357 -25.31 2.35 -26.29
C ASN A 357 -23.91 1.73 -26.41
N GLN A 358 -22.92 2.48 -25.93
CA GLN A 358 -21.57 1.99 -25.76
C GLN A 358 -21.16 2.18 -24.31
N ARG A 359 -20.88 1.08 -23.63
CA ARG A 359 -20.37 1.11 -22.25
C ARG A 359 -18.85 0.97 -22.23
N PRO A 360 -18.18 1.51 -21.20
CA PRO A 360 -16.77 1.18 -20.96
C PRO A 360 -16.62 -0.31 -20.64
N ARG A 361 -15.45 -0.87 -20.96
CA ARG A 361 -15.13 -2.26 -20.61
C ARG A 361 -15.18 -2.46 -19.11
N ASN A 362 -15.74 -3.59 -18.66
CA ASN A 362 -15.92 -3.92 -17.24
C ASN A 362 -16.69 -2.87 -16.40
N LYS A 363 -17.45 -1.98 -17.04
CA LYS A 363 -18.36 -1.05 -16.34
C LYS A 363 -19.76 -1.17 -16.90
N LEU A 364 -20.75 -1.26 -16.01
CA LEU A 364 -22.15 -1.11 -16.37
C LEU A 364 -22.49 0.38 -16.53
N ILE A 365 -23.41 0.66 -17.45
CA ILE A 365 -24.13 1.93 -17.46
C ILE A 365 -25.57 1.61 -17.04
N THR A 366 -26.13 2.41 -16.15
CA THR A 366 -27.44 2.13 -15.56
C THR A 366 -28.59 2.75 -16.36
N SER A 367 -28.29 3.72 -17.23
CA SER A 367 -29.26 4.42 -18.08
C SER A 367 -28.79 4.58 -19.52
N CYS A 368 -29.72 4.59 -20.47
CA CYS A 368 -29.42 4.86 -21.88
C CYS A 368 -28.78 6.25 -22.05
N LYS A 369 -27.74 6.35 -22.89
CA LYS A 369 -27.01 7.62 -23.15
C LYS A 369 -27.83 8.64 -23.94
N VAL A 370 -28.86 8.21 -24.65
CA VAL A 370 -29.79 9.13 -25.31
C VAL A 370 -30.66 9.77 -24.24
N HIS A 371 -30.45 11.06 -23.96
CA HIS A 371 -31.09 11.80 -22.87
C HIS A 371 -32.63 11.70 -22.84
N SER A 372 -33.26 11.58 -24.02
CA SER A 372 -34.72 11.41 -24.14
C SER A 372 -35.22 10.02 -23.78
N CYS A 373 -34.34 9.00 -23.74
CA CYS A 373 -34.74 7.61 -23.63
C CYS A 373 -35.10 7.18 -22.20
N LYS A 374 -34.51 7.78 -21.15
CA LYS A 374 -34.68 7.52 -19.69
C LYS A 374 -34.76 6.05 -19.20
N ASN A 375 -34.72 5.08 -20.08
CA ASN A 375 -34.85 3.67 -19.77
C ASN A 375 -33.59 3.18 -19.07
N SER A 376 -33.81 2.32 -18.07
CA SER A 376 -32.74 1.53 -17.51
C SER A 376 -32.17 0.60 -18.59
N VAL A 377 -30.85 0.51 -18.60
CA VAL A 377 -30.09 -0.38 -19.47
C VAL A 377 -29.14 -1.28 -18.67
N ALA A 378 -29.43 -1.45 -17.37
CA ALA A 378 -28.81 -2.50 -16.58
C ALA A 378 -29.17 -3.86 -17.21
N CYS A 379 -28.13 -4.57 -17.69
CA CYS A 379 -28.21 -5.94 -18.16
C CYS A 379 -28.00 -6.89 -16.99
#